data_AF-A0A3B8WC44-F1
#
_entry.id   AF-A0A3B8WC44-F1
#
_cell.length_a   1.000
_cell.length_b   1.000
_cell.length_c   1.000
_cell.angle_alpha   90.00
_cell.angle_beta   90.00
_cell.angle_gamma   90.00
#
_symmetry.space_group_name_H-M   'P 1'
#
loop_
_entity.id
_entity.type
_entity.pdbx_description
1 polymer ?
#
loop_
_entity_poly.entity_id
_entity_poly.type
_entity_poly.pdbx_seq_one_letter_code
_entity_poly.pdbx_strand_id
1 'polypeptide(L)'
;MSTLTVSRHFVEASLSGAERLGLDSRALLQEAGISPDLLRIEMARVSSDQFSKLMQVIWQRTGDEFMGMGPRRARSGTFATMCALVVGCQTLEEVYQQAFRFSRLFEPMVSMELEIFGDRARLVTRIEGSIHDPDYFLR
;
A
#
# COMPACT_ATOMS: atom_id res chain seq x y z
N MET A 1 8.43 11.68 -21.42
CA MET A 1 8.06 11.10 -20.11
C MET A 1 8.91 9.86 -19.93
N SER A 2 9.65 9.73 -18.84
CA SER A 2 10.42 8.51 -18.56
C SER A 2 9.45 7.34 -18.43
N THR A 3 9.71 6.25 -19.14
CA THR A 3 8.95 4.99 -18.99
C THR A 3 9.35 4.34 -17.68
N LEU A 4 8.76 4.82 -16.58
CA LEU A 4 8.89 4.18 -15.27
C LEU A 4 8.27 2.79 -15.35
N THR A 5 8.99 1.82 -14.83
CA THR A 5 8.58 0.42 -14.87
C THR A 5 8.77 -0.21 -13.50
N VAL A 6 7.90 -1.15 -13.17
CA VAL A 6 7.88 -1.88 -11.91
C VAL A 6 8.30 -3.32 -12.19
N SER A 7 9.18 -3.88 -11.35
CA SER A 7 9.63 -5.26 -11.52
C SER A 7 8.48 -6.23 -11.22
N ARG A 8 8.57 -7.43 -11.80
CA ARG A 8 7.69 -8.56 -11.50
C ARG A 8 7.50 -8.80 -10.00
N HIS A 9 8.56 -8.69 -9.20
CA HIS A 9 8.50 -8.93 -7.75
C HIS A 9 7.38 -8.11 -7.07
N PHE A 10 7.28 -6.80 -7.34
CA PHE A 10 6.23 -5.97 -6.74
C PHE A 10 4.84 -6.32 -7.26
N VAL A 11 4.72 -6.81 -8.50
CA VAL A 11 3.45 -7.30 -9.05
C VAL A 11 2.99 -8.51 -8.25
N GLU A 12 3.87 -9.51 -8.04
CA GLU A 12 3.57 -10.72 -7.26
C GLU A 12 3.29 -10.40 -5.79
N ALA A 13 4.19 -9.64 -5.15
CA ALA A 13 4.08 -9.30 -3.73
C ALA A 13 2.79 -8.54 -3.42
N SER A 14 2.32 -7.68 -4.33
CA SER A 14 1.06 -6.94 -4.19
C SER A 14 -0.20 -7.82 -4.19
N LEU A 15 -0.13 -9.02 -4.78
CA LEU A 15 -1.26 -9.95 -4.88
C LEU A 15 -1.43 -10.80 -3.62
N SER A 16 -0.39 -10.95 -2.80
CA SER A 16 -0.36 -11.86 -1.63
C SER A 16 -1.57 -11.70 -0.70
N GLY A 17 -1.92 -10.45 -0.35
CA GLY A 17 -3.07 -10.15 0.51
C GLY A 17 -4.41 -10.51 -0.14
N ALA A 18 -4.55 -10.31 -1.45
CA ALA A 18 -5.76 -10.67 -2.18
C ALA A 18 -5.93 -12.19 -2.32
N GLU A 19 -4.84 -12.92 -2.58
CA GLU A 19 -4.80 -14.38 -2.65
C GLU A 19 -5.21 -15.02 -1.34
N ARG A 20 -4.69 -14.49 -0.22
CA ARG A 20 -5.08 -14.92 1.13
C ARG A 20 -6.58 -14.77 1.40
N LEU A 21 -7.23 -13.79 0.76
CA LEU A 21 -8.67 -13.56 0.84
C LEU A 21 -9.47 -14.40 -0.16
N GLY A 22 -8.81 -15.27 -0.95
CA GLY A 22 -9.45 -16.16 -1.92
C GLY A 22 -9.76 -15.50 -3.27
N LEU A 23 -9.18 -14.34 -3.57
CA LEU A 23 -9.35 -13.69 -4.88
C LEU A 23 -8.42 -14.32 -5.93
N ASP A 24 -8.90 -14.41 -7.17
CA ASP A 24 -8.11 -14.96 -8.29
C ASP A 24 -7.14 -13.90 -8.84
N SER A 25 -5.85 -14.06 -8.52
CA SER A 25 -4.76 -13.21 -9.03
C SER A 25 -4.71 -13.09 -10.54
N ARG A 26 -5.04 -14.15 -11.29
CA ARG A 26 -5.01 -14.11 -12.76
C ARG A 26 -6.08 -13.15 -13.28
N ALA A 27 -7.27 -13.17 -12.67
CA ALA A 27 -8.35 -12.25 -12.99
C ALA A 27 -7.99 -10.80 -12.62
N LEU A 28 -7.35 -10.57 -11.46
CA LEU A 28 -6.91 -9.23 -11.04
C LEU A 28 -5.87 -8.64 -12.02
N LEU A 29 -4.90 -9.44 -12.46
CA LEU A 29 -3.90 -9.04 -13.44
C LEU A 29 -4.55 -8.69 -14.79
N GLN A 30 -5.46 -9.54 -15.28
CA GLN A 30 -6.16 -9.31 -16.54
C GLN A 30 -7.01 -8.03 -16.51
N GLU A 31 -7.72 -7.77 -15.41
CA GLU A 31 -8.49 -6.54 -15.22
C GLU A 31 -7.59 -5.28 -15.18
N ALA A 32 -6.34 -5.44 -14.74
CA ALA A 32 -5.32 -4.40 -14.77
C ALA A 32 -4.58 -4.28 -16.12
N GLY A 33 -4.93 -5.08 -17.13
CA GLY A 33 -4.25 -5.10 -18.43
C GLY A 33 -2.84 -5.71 -18.37
N ILE A 34 -2.58 -6.58 -17.40
CA ILE A 34 -1.33 -7.32 -17.25
C ILE A 34 -1.57 -8.78 -17.62
N SER A 35 -0.75 -9.34 -18.52
CA SER A 35 -0.83 -10.77 -18.84
C SER A 35 -0.38 -11.60 -17.62
N PRO A 36 -1.17 -12.59 -17.15
CA PRO A 36 -0.74 -13.47 -16.06
C PRO A 36 0.53 -14.26 -16.36
N ASP A 37 0.82 -14.52 -17.65
CA ASP A 37 2.04 -15.23 -18.06
C ASP A 37 3.30 -14.38 -17.89
N LEU A 38 3.17 -13.07 -17.66
CA LEU A 38 4.27 -12.17 -17.30
C LEU A 38 4.98 -12.64 -16.02
N LEU A 39 4.23 -13.23 -15.08
CA LEU A 39 4.76 -13.82 -13.85
C LEU A 39 5.55 -15.12 -14.09
N ARG A 40 5.79 -15.53 -15.33
CA ARG A 40 6.73 -16.65 -15.63
C ARG A 40 8.10 -16.14 -16.06
N ILE A 41 8.21 -14.86 -16.40
CA ILE A 41 9.43 -14.26 -16.94
C ILE A 41 10.16 -13.58 -15.78
N GLU A 42 11.37 -14.04 -15.46
CA GLU A 42 12.14 -13.59 -14.28
C GLU A 42 12.39 -12.06 -14.29
N MET A 43 12.84 -11.54 -15.44
CA MET A 43 13.19 -10.12 -15.60
C MET A 43 12.03 -9.26 -16.15
N ALA A 44 10.79 -9.76 -16.08
CA ALA A 44 9.66 -8.99 -16.56
C ALA A 44 9.46 -7.70 -15.77
N ARG A 45 8.97 -6.69 -16.49
CA ARG A 45 8.60 -5.40 -15.95
C ARG A 45 7.27 -4.97 -16.53
N VAL A 46 6.45 -4.31 -15.73
CA VAL A 46 5.21 -3.67 -16.15
C VAL A 46 5.38 -2.16 -16.15
N SER A 47 4.57 -1.45 -16.92
CA SER A 47 4.51 0.02 -16.82
C SER A 47 4.01 0.45 -15.43
N SER A 48 4.40 1.65 -15.00
CA SER A 48 3.83 2.26 -13.78
C SER A 48 2.30 2.32 -13.85
N ASP A 49 1.73 2.62 -15.02
CA ASP A 49 0.28 2.77 -15.19
C ASP A 49 -0.45 1.44 -14.99
N GLN A 50 0.08 0.34 -15.55
CA GLN A 50 -0.44 -1.00 -15.31
C GLN A 50 -0.35 -1.38 -13.83
N PHE A 51 0.76 -1.07 -13.16
CA PHE A 51 0.93 -1.38 -11.74
C PHE A 51 -0.02 -0.56 -10.86
N SER A 52 -0.14 0.75 -11.11
CA SER A 52 -1.12 1.59 -10.41
C SER A 52 -2.55 1.11 -10.64
N LYS A 53 -2.87 0.65 -11.86
CA LYS A 53 -4.19 0.05 -12.15
C LYS A 53 -4.40 -1.25 -11.37
N LEU A 54 -3.38 -2.10 -11.26
CA LEU A 54 -3.44 -3.32 -10.45
C LEU A 54 -3.73 -3.02 -8.98
N MET A 55 -3.03 -2.06 -8.37
CA MET A 55 -3.31 -1.64 -6.99
C MET A 55 -4.76 -1.20 -6.81
N GLN A 56 -5.30 -0.40 -7.75
CA GLN A 56 -6.70 0.04 -7.71
C GLN A 56 -7.68 -1.13 -7.84
N VAL A 57 -7.42 -2.08 -8.75
CA VAL A 57 -8.23 -3.29 -8.90
C VAL A 57 -8.22 -4.08 -7.59
N ILE A 58 -7.06 -4.30 -6.98
CA ILE A 58 -6.94 -5.00 -5.70
C ILE A 58 -7.75 -4.26 -4.63
N TRP A 59 -7.56 -2.95 -4.46
CA TRP A 59 -8.32 -2.14 -3.49
C TRP A 59 -9.83 -2.25 -3.70
N GLN A 60 -10.31 -2.26 -4.94
CA GLN A 60 -11.74 -2.37 -5.24
C GLN A 60 -12.28 -3.76 -4.91
N ARG A 61 -11.54 -4.82 -5.26
CA ARG A 61 -11.97 -6.21 -5.10
C ARG A 61 -11.88 -6.69 -3.64
N THR A 62 -10.89 -6.23 -2.89
CA THR A 62 -10.79 -6.47 -1.44
C THR A 62 -11.65 -5.46 -0.65
N GLY A 63 -11.92 -4.30 -1.24
CA GLY A 63 -12.46 -3.14 -0.56
C GLY A 63 -11.51 -2.58 0.51
N ASP A 64 -10.23 -2.91 0.43
CA ASP A 64 -9.19 -2.67 1.43
C ASP A 64 -7.98 -1.95 0.81
N GLU A 65 -7.69 -0.73 1.26
CA GLU A 65 -6.53 0.06 0.85
C GLU A 65 -5.20 -0.53 1.34
N PHE A 66 -5.21 -1.42 2.34
CA PHE A 66 -4.05 -2.25 2.69
C PHE A 66 -3.95 -3.54 1.87
N MET A 67 -4.78 -3.69 0.83
CA MET A 67 -4.68 -4.78 -0.15
C MET A 67 -4.84 -6.19 0.46
N GLY A 68 -5.47 -6.29 1.65
CA GLY A 68 -5.57 -7.55 2.39
C GLY A 68 -4.29 -7.93 3.14
N MET A 69 -3.29 -7.07 3.22
CA MET A 69 -2.04 -7.33 3.95
C MET A 69 -2.04 -6.77 5.37
N GLY A 70 -2.89 -5.77 5.64
CA GLY A 70 -2.95 -5.10 6.94
C GLY A 70 -3.59 -5.93 8.07
N PRO A 71 -3.40 -5.51 9.34
CA PRO A 71 -4.00 -6.15 10.51
C PRO A 71 -5.51 -5.92 10.62
N ARG A 72 -6.04 -5.01 9.80
CA ARG A 72 -7.46 -4.72 9.59
C ARG A 72 -7.65 -4.21 8.17
N ARG A 73 -8.92 -4.14 7.74
CA ARG A 73 -9.32 -3.46 6.51
C ARG A 73 -9.24 -1.93 6.68
N ALA A 74 -8.57 -1.25 5.75
CA ALA A 74 -8.68 0.19 5.52
C ALA A 74 -9.69 0.43 4.39
N ARG A 75 -10.84 1.01 4.70
CA ARG A 75 -11.89 1.22 3.69
C ARG A 75 -11.42 2.22 2.63
N SER A 76 -11.89 2.07 1.39
CA SER A 76 -11.67 3.08 0.35
C SER A 76 -12.06 4.47 0.85
N GLY A 77 -11.15 5.42 0.68
CA GLY A 77 -11.28 6.78 1.19
C GLY A 77 -10.57 7.01 2.53
N THR A 78 -10.01 5.99 3.19
CA THR A 78 -9.24 6.16 4.44
C THR A 78 -8.02 7.04 4.19
N PHE A 79 -7.22 6.71 3.17
CA PHE A 79 -6.06 7.49 2.78
C PHE A 79 -6.45 8.89 2.27
N ALA A 80 -7.46 8.99 1.41
CA ALA A 80 -7.92 10.28 0.89
C ALA A 80 -8.42 11.22 2.02
N THR A 81 -9.10 10.68 3.03
CA THR A 81 -9.54 11.44 4.20
C THR A 81 -8.34 11.93 5.01
N MET A 82 -7.34 11.08 5.24
CA MET A 82 -6.08 11.48 5.88
C MET A 82 -5.40 12.61 5.11
N CYS A 83 -5.29 12.48 3.79
CA CYS A 83 -4.72 13.54 2.94
C CYS A 83 -5.49 14.87 3.07
N ALA A 84 -6.82 14.83 3.07
CA ALA A 84 -7.64 16.03 3.25
C ALA A 84 -7.41 16.70 4.61
N LEU A 85 -7.11 15.93 5.65
CA LEU A 85 -6.81 16.46 6.99
C LEU A 85 -5.42 17.09 7.10
N VAL A 86 -4.45 16.65 6.30
CA VAL A 86 -3.04 17.08 6.42
C VAL A 86 -2.59 18.05 5.32
N VAL A 87 -3.34 18.19 4.22
CA VAL A 87 -2.94 19.03 3.06
C VAL A 87 -2.73 20.50 3.42
N GLY A 88 -3.39 21.00 4.48
CA GLY A 88 -3.25 22.38 4.95
C GLY A 88 -2.13 22.62 5.97
N CYS A 89 -1.45 21.57 6.44
CA CYS A 89 -0.33 21.69 7.38
C CYS A 89 0.82 22.49 6.76
N GLN A 90 1.51 23.29 7.58
CA GLN A 90 2.58 24.19 7.14
C GLN A 90 3.94 23.50 7.14
N THR A 91 4.10 22.45 7.94
CA THR A 91 5.36 21.71 8.07
C THR A 91 5.15 20.21 7.92
N LEU A 92 6.21 19.49 7.52
CA LEU A 92 6.18 18.03 7.48
C LEU A 92 5.97 17.41 8.86
N GLU A 93 6.47 18.07 9.92
CA GLU A 93 6.23 17.63 11.29
C GLU A 93 4.74 17.62 11.62
N GLU A 94 4.03 18.70 11.30
CA GLU A 94 2.58 18.77 11.48
C GLU A 94 1.84 17.71 10.67
N VAL A 95 2.27 17.45 9.42
CA VAL A 95 1.70 16.39 8.57
C VAL A 95 1.79 15.03 9.26
N TYR A 96 2.97 14.62 9.72
CA TYR A 96 3.16 13.31 10.34
C TYR A 96 2.47 13.21 11.71
N GLN A 97 2.49 14.27 12.52
CA GLN A 97 1.76 14.28 13.79
C GLN A 97 0.24 14.17 13.58
N GLN A 98 -0.32 14.88 12.60
CA GLN A 98 -1.74 14.83 12.30
C GLN A 98 -2.15 13.49 11.66
N ALA A 99 -1.34 12.95 10.74
CA ALA A 99 -1.55 11.61 10.19
C ALA A 99 -1.50 10.54 11.29
N PHE A 100 -0.54 10.62 12.22
CA PHE A 100 -0.46 9.70 13.36
C PHE A 100 -1.70 9.78 14.26
N ARG A 101 -2.19 10.99 14.58
CA ARG A 101 -3.44 11.18 15.33
C ARG A 101 -4.65 10.59 14.61
N PHE A 102 -4.75 10.75 13.29
CA PHE A 102 -5.80 10.13 12.49
C PHE A 102 -5.72 8.60 12.54
N SER A 103 -4.52 8.02 12.38
CA SER A 103 -4.32 6.57 12.41
C SER A 103 -4.72 5.93 13.74
N ARG A 104 -4.54 6.65 14.87
CA ARG A 104 -4.96 6.22 16.21
C ARG A 104 -6.47 6.12 16.41
N LEU A 105 -7.29 6.59 15.47
CA LEU A 105 -8.74 6.42 15.51
C LEU A 105 -9.20 5.01 15.12
N PHE A 106 -8.29 4.16 14.66
CA PHE A 106 -8.59 2.82 14.19
C PHE A 106 -7.82 1.77 14.98
N GLU A 107 -8.46 0.63 15.23
CA GLU A 107 -7.87 -0.51 15.91
C GLU A 107 -7.99 -1.77 15.02
N PRO A 108 -6.91 -2.53 14.79
CA PRO A 108 -5.53 -2.24 15.16
C PRO A 108 -4.93 -1.05 14.38
N MET A 109 -4.10 -0.25 15.01
CA MET A 109 -3.45 0.92 14.40
C MET A 109 -2.38 0.51 13.38
N VAL A 110 -2.31 1.25 12.27
CA VAL A 110 -1.22 1.22 11.28
C VAL A 110 -0.83 2.66 10.99
N SER A 111 0.41 3.05 11.28
CA SER A 111 0.89 4.41 11.03
C SER A 111 2.40 4.48 10.85
N MET A 112 2.88 5.61 10.33
CA MET A 112 4.26 6.07 10.51
C MET A 112 4.27 7.14 11.62
N GLU A 113 5.13 6.96 12.61
CA GLU A 113 5.35 7.90 13.70
C GLU A 113 6.64 8.68 13.43
N LEU A 114 6.57 10.00 13.54
CA LEU A 114 7.75 10.86 13.47
C LEU A 114 8.38 10.96 14.86
N GLU A 115 9.63 10.55 14.98
CA GLU A 115 10.42 10.71 16.19
C GLU A 115 11.62 11.60 15.93
N ILE A 116 11.79 12.64 16.75
CA ILE A 116 12.81 13.67 16.60
C ILE A 116 13.82 13.54 17.75
N PHE A 117 15.11 13.50 17.40
CA PHE A 117 16.23 13.41 18.34
C PHE A 117 17.27 14.45 17.96
N GLY A 118 17.22 15.62 18.61
CA GLY A 118 18.12 16.73 18.31
C GLY A 118 17.95 17.22 16.87
N ASP A 119 19.00 17.07 16.07
CA ASP A 119 19.05 17.46 14.65
C ASP A 119 18.61 16.34 13.68
N ARG A 120 18.18 15.19 14.19
CA ARG A 120 17.75 14.03 13.40
C ARG A 120 16.28 13.73 13.60
N ALA A 121 15.64 13.21 12.56
CA ALA A 121 14.30 12.65 12.63
C ALA A 121 14.26 11.26 12.00
N ARG A 122 13.41 10.39 12.53
CA ARG A 122 13.11 9.07 11.96
C ARG A 122 11.61 8.88 11.81
N LEU A 123 11.21 8.25 10.72
CA LEU A 123 9.85 7.76 10.54
C LEU A 123 9.84 6.29 10.93
N VAL A 124 9.07 5.95 11.96
CA VAL A 124 9.00 4.60 12.50
C VAL A 124 7.62 4.01 12.24
N THR A 125 7.59 2.87 11.57
CA THR A 125 6.34 2.15 11.34
C THR A 125 5.81 1.58 12.66
N ARG A 126 4.56 1.92 12.99
CA ARG A 126 3.81 1.44 14.15
C ARG A 126 2.61 0.64 13.64
N ILE A 127 2.67 -0.66 13.87
CA ILE A 127 1.59 -1.58 13.48
C ILE A 127 1.20 -2.39 14.71
N GLU A 128 -0.07 -2.30 15.07
CA GLU A 128 -0.69 -3.17 16.06
C GLU A 128 -1.24 -4.41 15.35
N GLY A 129 -1.07 -5.59 15.95
CA GLY A 129 -1.51 -6.85 15.35
C GLY A 129 -0.53 -7.42 14.32
N SER A 130 -0.98 -8.46 13.61
CA SER A 130 -0.18 -9.16 12.60
C SER A 130 -0.45 -8.61 11.20
N ILE A 131 0.59 -8.60 10.36
CA ILE A 131 0.47 -8.32 8.93
C ILE A 131 0.74 -9.58 8.11
N HIS A 132 0.16 -9.64 6.92
CA HIS A 132 0.49 -10.64 5.92
C HIS A 132 1.32 -9.99 4.83
N ASP A 133 2.64 -10.06 4.98
CA ASP A 133 3.61 -9.50 4.02
C ASP A 133 4.76 -10.50 3.78
N PRO A 134 4.47 -11.68 3.19
CA PRO A 134 5.48 -12.74 3.01
C PRO A 134 6.59 -12.34 2.03
N ASP A 135 6.29 -11.41 1.12
CA ASP A 135 7.18 -10.99 0.04
C ASP A 135 7.76 -9.59 0.25
N TYR A 136 7.69 -9.04 1.47
CA TYR A 136 8.27 -7.74 1.83
C TYR A 136 7.79 -6.57 0.95
N PHE A 137 6.51 -6.57 0.58
CA PHE A 137 5.88 -5.48 -0.16
C PHE A 137 5.81 -4.19 0.66
N LEU A 138 5.60 -4.29 1.99
CA LEU A 138 5.39 -3.16 2.89
C LEU A 138 6.66 -2.77 3.67
N ARG A 139 7.80 -3.43 3.45
CA ARG A 139 9.02 -3.33 4.26
C ARG A 139 10.28 -3.00 3.47
#